data_AF-E7DQ70-F1
#
_entry.id   AF-E7DQ70-F1
#
_cell.length_a   1.000
_cell.length_b   1.000
_cell.length_c   1.000
_cell.angle_alpha   90.00
_cell.angle_beta   90.00
_cell.angle_gamma   90.00
#
_symmetry.space_group_name_H-M   'P 1'
#
loop_
_entity.id
_entity.type
_entity.pdbx_description
1 polymer ?
#
loop_
_entity_poly.entity_id
_entity_poly.type
_entity_poly.pdbx_seq_one_letter_code
_entity_poly.pdbx_strand_id
1 'polypeptide(L)'
;MPLVTASLYLPLEAANYEVGYKEKTPFAKTVRTCRQILKFEPALWLFVDVEGVEPTNNAAERAIRPAVIWRRTSFGSQTKAGSTFVSRMLTVVTSLKFQRRNVLEFMALAVGAIPSWN
;
A
#
# COMPACT_ATOMS: atom_id res chain seq x y z
N MET A 1 11.63 0.68 -24.34
CA MET A 1 10.72 -0.48 -24.30
C MET A 1 9.40 -0.13 -25.01
N PRO A 2 9.21 -0.52 -26.28
CA PRO A 2 8.05 -0.11 -27.11
C PRO A 2 6.69 -0.61 -26.60
N LEU A 3 6.68 -1.72 -25.87
CA LEU A 3 5.45 -2.35 -25.34
C LEU A 3 4.86 -1.58 -24.14
N VAL A 4 5.73 -1.00 -23.30
CA VAL A 4 5.32 -0.19 -22.14
C VAL A 4 4.66 1.11 -22.59
N THR A 5 5.24 1.78 -23.59
CA THR A 5 4.68 3.01 -24.17
C THR A 5 3.35 2.78 -24.87
N ALA A 6 3.16 1.65 -25.54
CA ALA A 6 1.88 1.31 -26.19
C ALA A 6 0.74 1.12 -25.18
N SER A 7 1.02 0.54 -24.01
CA SER A 7 0.01 0.30 -22.97
C SER A 7 -0.53 1.60 -22.33
N LEU A 8 0.19 2.70 -22.45
CA LEU A 8 -0.14 3.96 -21.77
C LEU A 8 -0.80 4.99 -22.69
N TYR A 9 -0.84 4.73 -24.00
CA TYR A 9 -1.49 5.62 -24.97
C TYR A 9 -2.94 5.92 -24.60
N LEU A 10 -3.74 4.88 -24.34
CA LEU A 10 -5.15 5.02 -23.97
C LEU A 10 -5.33 5.73 -22.61
N PRO A 11 -4.59 5.37 -21.53
CA PRO A 11 -4.60 6.15 -20.30
C PRO A 11 -4.21 7.63 -20.46
N LEU A 12 -3.22 7.94 -21.29
CA LEU A 12 -2.77 9.32 -21.56
C LEU A 12 -3.85 10.13 -22.26
N GLU A 13 -4.45 9.58 -23.31
CA GLU A 13 -5.57 10.20 -24.01
C GLU A 13 -6.76 10.42 -23.06
N ALA A 14 -7.16 9.37 -22.34
CA ALA A 14 -8.27 9.43 -21.41
C ALA A 14 -8.05 10.42 -20.24
N ALA A 15 -6.82 10.59 -19.78
CA ALA A 15 -6.50 11.49 -18.68
C ALA A 15 -6.68 12.98 -19.03
N ASN A 16 -6.63 13.32 -20.33
CA ASN A 16 -6.75 14.69 -20.83
C ASN A 16 -8.20 15.18 -20.93
N TYR A 17 -9.21 14.31 -20.84
CA TYR A 17 -10.60 14.75 -20.87
C TYR A 17 -11.00 15.53 -19.59
N GLU A 18 -11.71 16.63 -19.77
CA GLU A 18 -12.26 17.38 -18.64
C GLU A 18 -13.46 16.66 -18.02
N VAL A 19 -13.50 16.63 -16.68
CA VAL A 19 -14.57 15.99 -15.90
C VAL A 19 -14.86 16.84 -14.67
N GLY A 20 -16.14 17.01 -14.32
CA GLY A 20 -16.53 17.85 -13.20
C GLY A 20 -16.02 17.30 -11.86
N TYR A 21 -15.62 18.15 -10.90
CA TYR A 21 -15.00 17.70 -9.63
C TYR A 21 -15.79 16.61 -8.89
N LYS A 22 -17.13 16.72 -8.83
CA LYS A 22 -18.04 15.76 -8.17
C LYS A 22 -18.83 14.87 -9.14
N GLU A 23 -18.48 14.87 -10.43
CA GLU A 23 -19.17 14.06 -11.43
C GLU A 23 -18.96 12.56 -11.16
N LYS A 24 -20.06 11.80 -11.17
CA LYS A 24 -20.08 10.36 -10.82
C LYS A 24 -20.36 9.44 -12.02
N THR A 25 -20.36 9.98 -13.23
CA THR A 25 -20.59 9.21 -14.47
C THR A 25 -19.52 8.12 -14.64
N PRO A 26 -19.82 7.01 -15.33
CA PRO A 26 -18.82 6.01 -15.68
C PRO A 26 -17.62 6.63 -16.41
N PHE A 27 -17.87 7.57 -17.31
CA PHE A 27 -16.83 8.33 -18.02
C PHE A 27 -15.89 9.07 -17.06
N ALA A 28 -16.45 9.86 -16.14
CA ALA A 28 -15.65 10.60 -15.15
C ALA A 28 -14.86 9.69 -14.21
N LYS A 29 -15.36 8.47 -13.94
CA LYS A 29 -14.62 7.45 -13.19
C LYS A 29 -13.44 6.93 -14.00
N THR A 30 -13.65 6.56 -15.27
CA THR A 30 -12.59 6.07 -16.17
C THR A 30 -11.47 7.09 -16.30
N VAL A 31 -11.78 8.36 -16.60
CA VAL A 31 -10.79 9.45 -16.70
C VAL A 31 -9.95 9.56 -15.42
N ARG A 32 -10.58 9.50 -14.25
CA ARG A 32 -9.86 9.54 -12.96
C ARG A 32 -9.00 8.29 -12.74
N THR A 33 -9.49 7.10 -13.10
CA THR A 33 -8.71 5.87 -13.03
C THR A 33 -7.47 5.96 -13.91
N CYS A 34 -7.60 6.43 -15.16
CA CYS A 34 -6.47 6.66 -16.06
C CYS A 34 -5.44 7.63 -15.45
N ARG A 35 -5.90 8.74 -14.86
CA ARG A 35 -5.01 9.67 -14.12
C ARG A 35 -4.30 8.99 -12.94
N GLN A 36 -4.95 8.08 -12.22
CA GLN A 36 -4.30 7.34 -11.13
C GLN A 36 -3.27 6.34 -11.67
N ILE A 37 -3.60 5.60 -12.73
CA ILE A 37 -2.68 4.66 -13.38
C ILE A 37 -1.40 5.40 -13.80
N LEU A 38 -1.53 6.57 -14.43
CA LEU A 38 -0.38 7.38 -14.86
C LEU A 38 0.50 7.86 -13.70
N LYS A 39 -0.06 8.11 -12.52
CA LYS A 39 0.74 8.47 -11.33
C LYS A 39 1.63 7.33 -10.84
N PHE A 40 1.21 6.09 -11.06
CA PHE A 40 1.92 4.89 -10.63
C PHE A 40 2.64 4.17 -11.78
N GLU A 41 2.68 4.79 -12.96
CA GLU A 41 3.22 4.19 -14.18
C GLU A 41 4.64 3.61 -14.00
N PRO A 42 5.61 4.31 -13.37
CA PRO A 42 6.95 3.75 -13.17
C PRO A 42 6.96 2.50 -12.28
N ALA A 43 5.97 2.35 -11.40
CA ALA A 43 5.86 1.20 -10.51
C ALA A 43 5.20 -0.02 -11.18
N LEU A 44 4.41 0.18 -12.25
CA LEU A 44 3.71 -0.92 -12.94
C LEU A 44 4.66 -1.89 -13.62
N TRP A 45 5.81 -1.40 -14.07
CA TRP A 45 6.79 -2.16 -14.87
C TRP A 45 8.12 -2.39 -14.15
N LEU A 46 8.21 -2.08 -12.86
CA LEU A 46 9.46 -2.16 -12.10
C LEU A 46 10.09 -3.56 -12.15
N PHE A 47 9.29 -4.62 -12.28
CA PHE A 47 9.75 -6.00 -12.43
C PHE A 47 10.53 -6.27 -13.72
N VAL A 48 10.39 -5.42 -14.75
CA VAL A 48 11.15 -5.52 -16.00
C VAL A 48 12.58 -5.02 -15.79
N ASP A 49 12.75 -3.99 -14.97
CA ASP A 49 14.04 -3.31 -14.77
C ASP A 49 14.78 -3.79 -13.52
N VAL A 50 14.08 -4.34 -12.52
CA VAL A 50 14.66 -4.74 -11.23
C VAL A 50 14.46 -6.25 -11.01
N GLU A 51 15.57 -6.98 -10.99
CA GLU A 51 15.58 -8.41 -10.70
C GLU A 51 15.02 -8.71 -9.30
N GLY A 52 14.21 -9.76 -9.20
CA GLY A 52 13.60 -10.20 -7.94
C GLY A 52 12.32 -9.46 -7.54
N VAL A 53 11.89 -8.44 -8.29
CA VAL A 53 10.55 -7.85 -8.13
C VAL A 53 9.54 -8.71 -8.88
N GLU A 54 8.51 -9.18 -8.17
CA GLU A 54 7.43 -9.96 -8.77
C GLU A 54 6.57 -9.11 -9.71
N PRO A 55 6.07 -9.66 -10.84
CA PRO A 55 5.19 -8.94 -11.77
C PRO A 55 3.75 -8.77 -11.22
N THR A 56 3.53 -9.03 -9.93
CA THR A 56 2.22 -9.05 -9.30
C THR A 56 2.23 -8.27 -7.99
N ASN A 57 1.07 -7.74 -7.61
CA ASN A 57 0.88 -7.02 -6.34
C ASN A 57 0.80 -7.93 -5.10
N ASN A 58 1.05 -9.23 -5.25
CA ASN A 58 0.85 -10.24 -4.20
C ASN A 58 1.63 -9.92 -2.92
N ALA A 59 2.85 -9.40 -3.02
CA ALA A 59 3.66 -9.04 -1.87
C ALA A 59 3.01 -7.94 -1.01
N ALA A 60 2.54 -6.87 -1.65
CA ALA A 60 1.87 -5.77 -0.96
C ALA A 60 0.49 -6.20 -0.42
N GLU A 61 -0.27 -6.97 -1.19
CA GLU A 61 -1.55 -7.53 -0.74
C GLU A 61 -1.39 -8.42 0.48
N ARG A 62 -0.39 -9.30 0.49
CA ARG A 62 -0.07 -10.13 1.66
C ARG A 62 0.34 -9.29 2.87
N ALA A 63 1.12 -8.23 2.65
CA ALA A 63 1.54 -7.33 3.72
C ALA A 63 0.37 -6.57 4.37
N ILE A 64 -0.62 -6.11 3.58
CA ILE A 64 -1.76 -5.35 4.11
C ILE A 64 -2.91 -6.24 4.62
N ARG A 65 -3.00 -7.48 4.16
CA ARG A 65 -4.10 -8.42 4.50
C ARG A 65 -4.36 -8.59 6.00
N PRO A 66 -3.36 -8.70 6.90
CA PRO A 66 -3.60 -8.78 8.34
C PRO A 66 -4.38 -7.57 8.88
N ALA A 67 -4.07 -6.36 8.40
CA ALA A 67 -4.74 -5.13 8.81
C ALA A 67 -6.21 -5.11 8.35
N VAL A 68 -6.45 -5.53 7.11
CA VAL A 68 -7.80 -5.59 6.51
C VAL A 68 -8.67 -6.60 7.24
N ILE A 69 -8.14 -7.80 7.50
CA ILE A 69 -8.85 -8.85 8.25
C ILE A 69 -9.19 -8.34 9.65
N TRP A 70 -8.21 -7.81 10.39
CA TRP A 70 -8.43 -7.28 11.72
C TRP A 70 -9.51 -6.19 11.76
N ARG A 71 -9.47 -5.22 10.84
CA ARG A 71 -10.49 -4.17 10.76
C ARG A 71 -11.89 -4.75 10.52
N ARG A 72 -11.98 -5.80 9.68
CA ARG A 72 -13.25 -6.45 9.37
C ARG A 72 -13.79 -7.27 10.53
N THR A 73 -12.94 -8.03 11.23
CA THR A 73 -13.36 -8.95 12.29
C THR A 73 -13.50 -8.29 13.66
N SER A 74 -12.76 -7.21 13.90
CA SER A 74 -12.63 -6.56 15.21
C SER A 74 -13.06 -5.10 15.20
N PHE A 75 -13.76 -4.65 14.15
CA PHE A 75 -14.30 -3.29 13.95
C PHE A 75 -13.26 -2.14 13.95
N GLY A 76 -11.98 -2.45 14.06
CA GLY A 76 -10.92 -1.45 14.07
C GLY A 76 -10.82 -0.68 15.39
N SER A 77 -10.18 0.50 15.35
CA SER A 77 -10.09 1.40 16.50
C SER A 77 -10.97 2.63 16.29
N GLN A 78 -11.69 3.04 17.35
CA GLN A 78 -12.54 4.24 17.35
C GLN A 78 -11.80 5.50 17.83
N THR A 79 -10.52 5.39 18.20
CA THR A 79 -9.73 6.53 18.67
C THR A 79 -8.48 6.72 17.82
N LYS A 80 -7.99 7.96 17.77
CA LYS A 80 -6.73 8.28 17.10
C LYS A 80 -5.55 7.55 17.75
N ALA A 81 -5.54 7.47 19.07
CA ALA A 81 -4.51 6.77 19.84
C ALA A 81 -4.48 5.27 19.50
N GLY A 82 -5.63 4.59 19.52
CA GLY A 82 -5.69 3.17 19.17
C GLY A 82 -5.38 2.89 17.71
N SER A 83 -5.81 3.76 16.78
CA SER A 83 -5.42 3.66 15.36
C SER A 83 -3.91 3.78 15.17
N THR A 84 -3.27 4.68 15.92
CA THR A 84 -1.81 4.87 15.89
C THR A 84 -1.09 3.65 16.46
N PHE A 85 -1.57 3.12 17.58
CA PHE A 85 -1.03 1.90 18.19
C PHE A 85 -1.09 0.72 17.21
N VAL A 86 -2.25 0.47 16.61
CA VAL A 86 -2.42 -0.65 15.67
C VAL A 86 -1.56 -0.49 14.42
N SER A 87 -1.48 0.73 13.86
CA SER A 87 -0.60 1.01 12.72
C SER A 87 0.87 0.70 13.03
N ARG A 88 1.35 1.11 14.22
CA ARG A 88 2.71 0.81 14.69
C ARG A 88 2.92 -0.69 14.88
N MET A 89 1.99 -1.39 15.54
CA MET A 89 2.10 -2.83 15.76
C MET A 89 2.08 -3.62 14.46
N LEU A 90 1.22 -3.28 13.51
CA LEU A 90 1.21 -3.90 12.18
C LEU A 90 2.53 -3.69 11.44
N THR A 91 3.12 -2.50 11.55
CA THR A 91 4.43 -2.21 10.96
C THR A 91 5.52 -3.08 11.58
N VAL A 92 5.60 -3.15 12.91
CA VAL A 92 6.59 -3.97 13.62
C VAL A 92 6.45 -5.45 13.25
N VAL A 93 5.23 -5.99 13.37
CA VAL A 93 4.96 -7.41 13.10
C VAL A 93 5.28 -7.76 11.64
N THR A 94 4.86 -6.92 10.70
CA THR A 94 5.04 -7.18 9.27
C THR A 94 6.53 -7.14 8.90
N SER A 95 7.25 -6.09 9.32
CA SER A 95 8.69 -5.95 9.06
C SER A 95 9.51 -7.08 9.68
N LEU A 96 9.23 -7.48 10.92
CA LEU A 96 9.96 -8.57 11.58
C LEU A 96 9.67 -9.93 10.94
N LYS A 97 8.42 -10.18 10.50
CA LYS A 97 8.10 -11.39 9.74
C LYS A 97 8.84 -11.44 8.41
N PHE A 98 8.93 -10.32 7.68
CA PHE A 98 9.72 -10.23 6.45
C PHE A 98 11.21 -10.50 6.71
N GLN A 99 11.75 -10.00 7.81
CA GLN A 99 13.14 -10.23 8.24
C GLN A 99 13.37 -11.62 8.86
N ARG A 100 12.33 -12.44 9.01
CA ARG A 100 12.37 -13.74 9.72
C ARG A 100 12.89 -13.64 11.16
N ARG A 101 12.52 -12.57 11.86
CA ARG A 101 12.90 -12.32 13.27
C ARG A 101 11.75 -12.59 14.22
N ASN A 102 12.08 -13.00 15.45
CA ASN A 102 11.08 -13.25 16.48
C ASN A 102 10.43 -11.93 16.95
N VAL A 103 9.10 -11.85 16.82
CA VAL A 103 8.32 -10.65 17.17
C VAL A 103 8.33 -10.39 18.67
N LEU A 104 8.10 -11.43 19.48
CA LEU A 104 7.98 -11.29 20.93
C LEU A 104 9.32 -10.89 21.55
N GLU A 105 10.40 -11.53 21.11
CA GLU A 105 11.75 -11.19 21.55
C GLU A 105 12.09 -9.73 21.23
N PHE A 106 11.84 -9.28 20.01
CA PHE A 106 12.06 -7.88 19.62
C PHE A 106 11.25 -6.91 20.49
N MET A 107 9.97 -7.21 20.71
CA MET A 107 9.10 -6.35 21.53
C MET A 107 9.57 -6.30 22.99
N ALA A 108 9.98 -7.43 23.56
CA ALA A 108 10.52 -7.49 24.92
C ALA A 108 11.80 -6.66 25.06
N LEU A 109 12.72 -6.78 24.10
CA LEU A 109 13.94 -5.97 24.06
C LEU A 109 13.63 -4.48 23.90
N ALA A 110 12.69 -4.13 23.01
CA ALA A 110 12.30 -2.74 22.79
C ALA A 110 11.68 -2.09 24.04
N VAL A 111 10.85 -2.82 24.79
CA VAL A 111 10.27 -2.34 26.06
C VAL A 111 11.32 -2.26 27.16
N GLY A 112 12.21 -3.26 27.26
CA GLY A 112 13.30 -3.26 28.25
C GLY A 112 14.38 -2.20 28.00
N ALA A 113 14.49 -1.71 26.76
CA ALA A 113 15.39 -0.63 26.38
C ALA A 113 14.82 0.77 26.65
N ILE A 114 13.54 0.88 27.05
CA ILE A 114 12.99 2.16 27.53
C ILE A 114 13.71 2.47 28.84
N PRO A 115 14.53 3.54 28.92
CA PRO A 115 15.13 3.94 30.19
C PRO A 115 14.02 4.09 31.21
N SER A 116 14.21 3.55 32.41
CA SER A 116 13.27 3.75 33.52
C SER A 116 12.92 5.22 33.56
N TRP A 117 11.62 5.53 33.43
CA TRP A 117 11.10 6.88 33.60
C TRP A 117 11.48 7.35 35.01
N ASN A 118 12.62 8.03 35.11
CA ASN A 118 13.01 8.84 36.25
C ASN A 118 12.57 10.27 35.98
#